data_AF-A0A8H8A285-F1
#
_entry.id   AF-A0A8H8A285-F1
#
_cell.length_a   1.000
_cell.length_b   1.000
_cell.length_c   1.000
_cell.angle_alpha   90.00
_cell.angle_beta   90.00
_cell.angle_gamma   90.00
#
_symmetry.space_group_name_H-M   'P 1'
#
loop_
_entity.id
_entity.type
_entity.pdbx_description
1 polymer ?
#
loop_
_entity_poly.entity_id
_entity_poly.type
_entity_poly.pdbx_seq_one_letter_code
_entity_poly.pdbx_strand_id
1 'polypeptide(L)'
;MLPNADAANQIFTLRGNTAIVFDYEKNAIVKNLPTIEDFRAFPAAAMSVILPLTPDNNYKAEVLVCGGSTGDRPAPKGVRSCGRIEPLARYAAWEMEDMPDGSRVSGDMILLPDGTVFIVNGARHGSGGGHMAEVPALKPLIYDPKKARGERVRTDLPGSTIPRMYHSVASLMPSGEVLVAGSNPAVLYAPPGSTPGGRNYPSFFNNGKLSFLQAQQNKTSSYPTEYRVEMFSPPYMSTSNRPNITAMPQSSIAYNTSFDITVDPALDCDVPFQLQLIYAGFSTHGVHMGQRMVELEITQNACGSITANGPRDPSIMPPGVYLLFAVQEGIPSKGEWVKLDPLIDLVSESL
;
A
#
# COMPACT_ATOMS: atom_id res chain seq x y z
N MET A 1 1.07 12.52 3.58
CA MET A 1 1.62 12.96 4.87
C MET A 1 2.78 12.05 5.22
N LEU A 2 3.94 12.64 5.47
CA LEU A 2 5.13 11.90 5.87
C LEU A 2 5.13 11.81 7.40
N PRO A 3 5.19 10.61 8.01
CA PRO A 3 5.41 10.48 9.45
C PRO A 3 6.71 11.18 9.85
N ASN A 4 6.60 12.18 10.73
CA ASN A 4 7.73 12.99 11.16
C ASN A 4 7.47 13.56 12.56
N ALA A 5 8.23 13.05 13.53
CA ALA A 5 8.23 13.50 14.92
C ALA A 5 8.42 15.01 15.09
N ASP A 6 9.23 15.61 14.22
CA ASP A 6 9.67 17.00 14.36
C ASP A 6 8.77 17.97 13.59
N ALA A 7 7.97 17.48 12.63
CA ALA A 7 7.16 18.31 11.75
C ALA A 7 6.01 17.54 11.08
N ALA A 8 4.81 17.61 11.67
CA ALA A 8 3.61 16.95 11.16
C ALA A 8 3.12 17.50 9.80
N ASN A 9 3.60 18.66 9.37
CA ASN A 9 3.16 19.40 8.19
C ASN A 9 3.93 19.05 6.89
N GLN A 10 4.71 17.97 6.91
CA GLN A 10 5.54 17.56 5.77
C GLN A 10 4.90 16.44 4.93
N ILE A 11 5.11 16.53 3.61
CA ILE A 11 4.71 15.51 2.65
C ILE A 11 5.92 15.07 1.82
N PHE A 12 6.05 13.76 1.61
CA PHE A 12 6.84 13.21 0.51
C PHE A 12 6.01 13.29 -0.76
N THR A 13 6.59 13.78 -1.85
CA THR A 13 5.95 13.79 -3.16
C THR A 13 6.93 13.43 -4.26
N LEU A 14 6.43 12.74 -5.29
CA LEU A 14 7.17 12.23 -6.42
C LEU A 14 6.55 12.79 -7.71
N ARG A 15 7.35 13.46 -8.53
CA ARG A 15 6.96 14.01 -9.83
C ARG A 15 7.92 13.50 -10.90
N GLY A 16 7.40 12.79 -11.89
CA GLY A 16 8.22 12.06 -12.84
C GLY A 16 9.11 11.06 -12.09
N ASN A 17 10.40 11.35 -12.02
CA ASN A 17 11.41 10.60 -11.28
C ASN A 17 12.13 11.44 -10.21
N THR A 18 11.61 12.62 -9.91
CA THR A 18 12.15 13.54 -8.90
C THR A 18 11.28 13.50 -7.64
N ALA A 19 11.92 13.41 -6.48
CA ALA A 19 11.24 13.40 -5.19
C ALA A 19 11.65 14.60 -4.34
N ILE A 20 10.72 15.11 -3.54
CA ILE A 20 10.97 16.18 -2.58
C ILE A 20 10.24 15.92 -1.27
N VAL A 21 10.72 16.55 -0.19
CA VAL A 21 9.95 16.80 1.02
C VAL A 21 9.45 18.24 0.96
N PHE A 22 8.13 18.41 1.06
CA PHE A 22 7.46 19.70 0.99
C PHE A 22 6.71 19.97 2.29
N ASP A 23 6.80 21.18 2.81
CA ASP A 23 6.04 21.68 3.96
C ASP A 23 4.85 22.49 3.42
N TYR A 24 3.64 21.98 3.63
CA TYR A 24 2.43 22.58 3.03
C TYR A 24 1.94 23.82 3.78
N GLU A 25 2.34 24.04 5.03
CA GLU A 25 1.98 25.24 5.77
C GLU A 25 2.88 26.40 5.38
N LYS A 26 4.17 26.13 5.19
CA LYS A 26 5.15 27.12 4.72
C LYS A 26 5.14 27.30 3.21
N ASN A 27 4.41 26.45 2.48
CA ASN A 27 4.39 26.40 1.03
C ASN A 27 5.81 26.35 0.43
N ALA A 28 6.67 25.48 1.00
CA ALA A 28 8.11 25.48 0.72
C ALA A 28 8.69 24.07 0.58
N ILE A 29 9.66 23.92 -0.32
CA ILE A 29 10.46 22.71 -0.42
C ILE A 29 11.42 22.67 0.77
N VAL A 30 11.28 21.66 1.63
CA VAL A 30 12.17 21.41 2.76
C VAL A 30 13.44 20.72 2.29
N LYS A 31 13.30 19.78 1.34
CA LYS A 31 14.42 18.96 0.88
C LYS A 31 14.21 18.46 -0.54
N ASN A 32 15.23 18.62 -1.37
CA ASN A 32 15.34 17.90 -2.62
C ASN A 32 15.95 16.52 -2.34
N LEU A 33 15.30 15.46 -2.81
CA LEU A 33 15.80 14.09 -2.69
C LEU A 33 16.50 13.70 -4.00
N PRO A 34 17.42 12.71 -3.98
CA PRO A 34 18.03 12.22 -5.21
C PRO A 34 16.97 11.74 -6.20
N THR A 35 17.28 11.87 -7.49
CA THR A 35 16.46 11.35 -8.57
C THR A 35 16.47 9.82 -8.54
N ILE A 36 15.30 9.19 -8.64
CA ILE A 36 15.19 7.74 -8.85
C ILE A 36 15.37 7.42 -10.34
N GLU A 37 15.90 6.25 -10.67
CA GLU A 37 15.93 5.77 -12.04
C GLU A 37 14.50 5.63 -12.60
N ASP A 38 14.31 5.94 -13.88
CA ASP A 38 13.04 5.89 -14.63
C ASP A 38 11.87 6.72 -14.07
N PHE A 39 10.88 7.00 -14.91
CA PHE A 39 9.68 7.71 -14.49
C PHE A 39 8.79 6.82 -13.62
N ARG A 40 8.25 7.42 -12.56
CA ARG A 40 7.42 6.74 -11.56
C ARG A 40 6.03 7.35 -11.43
N ALA A 41 5.93 8.67 -11.46
CA ALA A 41 4.64 9.35 -11.39
C ALA A 41 3.85 9.18 -12.70
N PHE A 42 2.52 9.33 -12.64
CA PHE A 42 1.64 9.31 -13.80
C PHE A 42 2.20 10.17 -14.96
N PRO A 43 2.20 9.66 -16.21
CA PRO A 43 1.57 8.43 -16.69
C PRO A 43 2.39 7.15 -16.47
N ALA A 44 3.59 7.24 -15.87
CA ALA A 44 4.40 6.04 -15.65
C ALA A 44 3.77 5.07 -14.63
N ALA A 45 3.02 5.59 -13.66
CA ALA A 45 2.16 4.82 -12.75
C ALA A 45 2.88 3.68 -12.01
N ALA A 46 3.99 4.02 -11.34
CA ALA A 46 4.61 3.18 -10.34
C ALA A 46 3.71 3.06 -9.09
N MET A 47 3.92 1.99 -8.35
CA MET A 47 3.28 1.77 -7.05
C MET A 47 4.11 2.44 -5.97
N SER A 48 3.48 2.91 -4.89
CA SER A 48 4.19 3.43 -3.71
C SER A 48 3.54 3.05 -2.40
N VAL A 49 4.33 2.80 -1.36
CA VAL A 49 3.86 2.54 0.01
C VAL A 49 4.85 3.11 1.03
N ILE A 50 4.34 3.53 2.19
CA ILE A 50 5.18 3.80 3.37
C ILE A 50 5.34 2.46 4.09
N LEU A 51 6.58 2.00 4.26
CA LEU A 51 6.88 0.76 4.97
C LEU A 51 6.49 0.86 6.46
N PRO A 52 6.28 -0.28 7.15
CA PRO A 52 5.83 -0.30 8.54
C PRO A 52 6.67 0.60 9.46
N LEU A 53 5.99 1.37 10.31
CA LEU A 53 6.63 2.19 11.35
C LEU A 53 6.68 1.35 12.63
N THR A 54 7.88 1.01 13.10
CA THR A 54 8.03 0.04 14.20
C THR A 54 8.95 0.58 15.30
N PRO A 55 8.90 0.03 16.53
CA PRO A 55 9.89 0.31 17.56
C PRO A 55 11.33 0.09 17.06
N ASP A 56 11.57 -1.01 16.35
CA ASP A 56 12.90 -1.39 15.82
C ASP A 56 13.50 -0.34 14.88
N ASN A 57 12.67 0.31 14.05
CA ASN A 57 13.11 1.37 13.14
C ASN A 57 12.92 2.78 13.73
N ASN A 58 12.59 2.88 15.02
CA ASN A 58 12.28 4.14 15.70
C ASN A 58 11.23 4.97 14.95
N TYR A 59 10.22 4.28 14.39
CA TYR A 59 9.13 4.86 13.62
C TYR A 59 9.57 5.75 12.44
N LYS A 60 10.76 5.48 11.88
CA LYS A 60 11.27 6.24 10.73
C LYS A 60 10.46 5.93 9.49
N ALA A 61 9.97 6.99 8.85
CA ALA A 61 9.25 6.85 7.59
C ALA A 61 10.21 6.43 6.48
N GLU A 62 9.85 5.34 5.81
CA GLU A 62 10.55 4.85 4.64
C GLU A 62 9.57 4.58 3.51
N VAL A 63 9.91 5.04 2.30
CA VAL A 63 9.04 4.96 1.13
C VAL A 63 9.60 3.94 0.16
N LEU A 64 8.81 2.95 -0.20
CA LEU A 64 9.07 2.01 -1.28
C LEU A 64 8.30 2.45 -2.52
N VAL A 65 8.98 2.58 -3.64
CA VAL A 65 8.40 2.87 -4.96
C VAL A 65 8.82 1.78 -5.93
N CYS A 66 7.86 1.09 -6.54
CA CYS A 66 8.12 -0.05 -7.41
C CYS A 66 7.47 0.10 -8.77
N GLY A 67 8.21 -0.25 -9.81
CA GLY A 67 7.71 -0.29 -11.18
C GLY A 67 7.49 1.08 -11.81
N GLY A 68 6.55 1.17 -12.74
CA GLY A 68 6.33 2.34 -13.57
C GLY A 68 6.64 2.06 -15.04
N SER A 69 7.03 3.08 -15.80
CA SER A 69 7.41 2.95 -17.20
C SER A 69 8.48 3.96 -17.62
N THR A 70 9.15 3.69 -18.73
CA THR A 70 10.18 4.59 -19.29
C THR A 70 9.61 5.89 -19.88
N GLY A 71 8.29 6.10 -19.81
CA GLY A 71 7.59 7.25 -20.37
C GLY A 71 6.12 6.97 -20.67
N ASP A 72 5.49 7.86 -21.43
CA ASP A 72 4.08 7.74 -21.78
C ASP A 72 3.81 7.05 -23.12
N ARG A 73 4.51 7.49 -24.16
CA ARG A 73 4.26 7.14 -25.57
C ARG A 73 5.52 7.44 -26.38
N PRO A 74 5.69 6.87 -27.59
CA PRO A 74 4.77 5.99 -28.33
C PRO A 74 4.97 4.49 -28.07
N ALA A 75 5.94 4.09 -27.25
CA ALA A 75 6.17 2.67 -26.90
C ALA A 75 6.93 2.57 -25.58
N PRO A 76 6.33 2.98 -24.45
CA PRO A 76 7.00 2.94 -23.17
C PRO A 76 7.19 1.51 -22.69
N LYS A 77 8.36 1.21 -22.12
CA LYS A 77 8.64 -0.08 -21.51
C LYS A 77 8.22 -0.04 -20.05
N GLY A 78 7.66 -1.12 -19.54
CA GLY A 78 7.44 -1.27 -18.11
C GLY A 78 8.77 -1.33 -17.37
N VAL A 79 8.82 -0.74 -16.17
CA VAL A 79 9.99 -0.73 -15.30
C VAL A 79 9.85 -1.83 -14.26
N ARG A 80 10.95 -2.53 -13.97
CA ARG A 80 11.00 -3.61 -12.95
C ARG A 80 11.67 -3.21 -11.65
N SER A 81 12.40 -2.09 -11.65
CA SER A 81 13.14 -1.66 -10.48
C SER A 81 12.21 -1.10 -9.40
N CYS A 82 12.62 -1.30 -8.16
CA CYS A 82 12.09 -0.75 -6.94
C CYS A 82 13.16 0.12 -6.29
N GLY A 83 12.75 1.25 -5.71
CA GLY A 83 13.60 2.11 -4.89
C GLY A 83 12.99 2.29 -3.52
N ARG A 84 13.82 2.08 -2.49
CA ARG A 84 13.52 2.34 -1.08
C ARG A 84 14.30 3.57 -0.62
N ILE A 85 13.67 4.49 0.11
CA ILE A 85 14.32 5.70 0.63
C ILE A 85 13.78 6.11 2.00
N GLU A 86 14.66 6.48 2.92
CA GLU A 86 14.33 7.23 4.15
C GLU A 86 14.41 8.74 3.82
N PRO A 87 13.29 9.42 3.47
CA PRO A 87 13.32 10.80 2.97
C PRO A 87 13.87 11.81 3.98
N LEU A 88 13.74 11.54 5.28
CA LEU A 88 14.19 12.43 6.35
C LEU A 88 15.66 12.21 6.74
N ALA A 89 16.30 11.11 6.33
CA ALA A 89 17.69 10.82 6.64
C ALA A 89 18.62 11.95 6.16
N ARG A 90 19.63 12.34 6.97
CA ARG A 90 20.57 13.42 6.62
C ARG A 90 21.14 13.28 5.20
N TYR A 91 21.50 12.06 4.81
CA TYR A 91 21.98 11.70 3.48
C TYR A 91 21.03 10.66 2.85
N ALA A 92 19.82 11.09 2.49
CA ALA A 92 18.83 10.24 1.87
C ALA A 92 19.32 9.73 0.50
N ALA A 93 19.25 8.42 0.28
CA ALA A 93 19.65 7.75 -0.95
C ALA A 93 18.65 6.66 -1.31
N TRP A 94 18.49 6.40 -2.60
CA TRP A 94 17.68 5.29 -3.08
C TRP A 94 18.47 3.97 -2.96
N GLU A 95 17.92 3.02 -2.22
CA GLU A 95 18.34 1.63 -2.28
C GLU A 95 17.53 0.93 -3.38
N MET A 96 18.19 0.60 -4.49
CA MET A 96 17.53 0.04 -5.67
C MET A 96 17.60 -1.49 -5.69
N GLU A 97 16.51 -2.16 -6.05
CA GLU A 97 16.49 -3.59 -6.38
C GLU A 97 15.48 -3.89 -7.49
N ASP A 98 15.51 -5.07 -8.10
CA ASP A 98 14.57 -5.44 -9.16
C ASP A 98 13.49 -6.39 -8.64
N MET A 99 12.25 -6.20 -9.09
CA MET A 99 11.21 -7.22 -8.95
C MET A 99 11.62 -8.47 -9.75
N PRO A 100 11.71 -9.66 -9.13
CA PRO A 100 12.19 -10.86 -9.82
C PRO A 100 11.24 -11.36 -10.91
N ASP A 101 9.94 -11.02 -10.84
CA ASP A 101 8.93 -11.45 -11.81
C ASP A 101 8.80 -10.53 -13.04
N GLY A 102 9.62 -9.47 -13.11
CA GLY A 102 9.67 -8.52 -14.21
C GLY A 102 9.01 -7.18 -13.91
N SER A 103 8.73 -6.42 -14.97
CA SER A 103 8.18 -5.07 -14.89
C SER A 103 6.76 -5.04 -14.35
N ARG A 104 6.35 -3.91 -13.74
CA ARG A 104 4.97 -3.71 -13.34
C ARG A 104 4.59 -2.23 -13.46
N VAL A 105 3.48 -1.95 -14.15
CA VAL A 105 2.86 -0.62 -14.24
C VAL A 105 1.42 -0.69 -13.76
N SER A 106 0.96 0.33 -13.03
CA SER A 106 -0.40 0.42 -12.48
C SER A 106 -0.79 -0.77 -11.60
N GLY A 107 0.15 -1.31 -10.81
CA GLY A 107 -0.17 -2.28 -9.78
C GLY A 107 -0.62 -1.61 -8.48
N ASP A 108 -0.76 -2.41 -7.43
CA ASP A 108 -1.12 -1.99 -6.08
C ASP A 108 -0.14 -2.60 -5.07
N MET A 109 0.12 -1.90 -3.96
CA MET A 109 0.93 -2.37 -2.84
C MET A 109 0.15 -2.25 -1.53
N ILE A 110 -0.08 -3.37 -0.86
CA ILE A 110 -0.93 -3.48 0.34
C ILE A 110 -0.08 -3.89 1.55
N LEU A 111 -0.14 -3.13 2.64
CA LEU A 111 0.47 -3.52 3.91
C LEU A 111 -0.33 -4.68 4.51
N LEU A 112 0.34 -5.78 4.81
CA LEU A 112 -0.24 -6.95 5.46
C LEU A 112 0.07 -6.95 6.96
N PRO A 113 -0.82 -7.46 7.83
CA PRO A 113 -0.60 -7.49 9.27
C PRO A 113 0.71 -8.09 9.76
N ASP A 114 1.38 -8.95 9.01
CA ASP A 114 2.69 -9.51 9.38
C ASP A 114 3.87 -8.54 9.12
N GLY A 115 3.60 -7.32 8.65
CA GLY A 115 4.60 -6.31 8.31
C GLY A 115 5.15 -6.44 6.88
N THR A 116 4.64 -7.38 6.08
CA THR A 116 5.02 -7.52 4.68
C THR A 116 4.14 -6.66 3.75
N VAL A 117 4.56 -6.50 2.49
CA VAL A 117 3.85 -5.75 1.46
C VAL A 117 3.40 -6.71 0.35
N PHE A 118 2.11 -6.83 0.14
CA PHE A 118 1.53 -7.57 -0.98
C PHE A 118 1.50 -6.71 -2.24
N ILE A 119 2.15 -7.17 -3.31
CA ILE A 119 2.20 -6.50 -4.62
C ILE A 119 1.30 -7.25 -5.59
N VAL A 120 0.30 -6.57 -6.15
CA VAL A 120 -0.71 -7.19 -7.02
C VAL A 120 -1.11 -6.25 -8.15
N ASN A 121 -1.93 -6.73 -9.08
CA ASN A 121 -2.47 -5.97 -10.21
C ASN A 121 -1.39 -5.41 -11.16
N GLY A 122 -1.83 -4.69 -12.18
CA GLY A 122 -0.99 -4.04 -13.16
C GLY A 122 -0.58 -4.90 -14.35
N ALA A 123 0.34 -4.35 -15.14
CA ALA A 123 0.78 -4.89 -16.42
C ALA A 123 2.30 -4.89 -16.57
N ARG A 124 2.83 -5.69 -17.50
CA ARG A 124 4.26 -5.79 -17.78
C ARG A 124 4.74 -4.76 -18.79
N HIS A 125 3.88 -4.26 -19.66
CA HIS A 125 4.25 -3.38 -20.76
C HIS A 125 3.32 -2.18 -20.88
N GLY A 126 3.83 -1.07 -21.42
CA GLY A 126 3.09 0.17 -21.58
C GLY A 126 3.27 1.15 -20.42
N SER A 127 2.30 2.05 -20.29
CA SER A 127 2.20 3.07 -19.25
C SER A 127 0.79 3.02 -18.61
N GLY A 128 0.58 3.80 -17.54
CA GLY A 128 -0.74 4.02 -16.98
C GLY A 128 -1.64 4.80 -17.95
N GLY A 129 -2.94 4.71 -17.75
CA GLY A 129 -3.96 5.31 -18.61
C GLY A 129 -4.72 4.29 -19.46
N GLY A 130 -5.79 4.76 -20.10
CA GLY A 130 -6.68 3.92 -20.87
C GLY A 130 -6.02 3.29 -22.10
N HIS A 131 -6.08 1.97 -22.22
CA HIS A 131 -5.50 1.19 -23.32
C HIS A 131 -3.99 1.43 -23.57
N MET A 132 -3.27 1.93 -22.57
CA MET A 132 -1.83 2.18 -22.63
C MET A 132 -1.00 0.96 -22.23
N ALA A 133 -1.49 0.22 -21.23
CA ALA A 133 -0.83 -0.97 -20.70
C ALA A 133 -1.31 -2.26 -21.37
N GLU A 134 -0.41 -3.22 -21.52
CA GLU A 134 -0.68 -4.56 -22.06
C GLU A 134 0.18 -5.62 -21.37
N VAL A 135 -0.14 -6.90 -21.59
CA VAL A 135 0.50 -8.05 -20.93
C VAL A 135 0.27 -8.00 -19.41
N PRO A 136 -0.86 -8.54 -18.91
CA PRO A 136 -1.21 -8.48 -17.49
C PRO A 136 -0.18 -9.15 -16.59
N ALA A 137 0.06 -8.55 -15.42
CA ALA A 137 0.89 -9.15 -14.38
C ALA A 137 0.03 -10.04 -13.48
N LEU A 138 -0.11 -11.31 -13.86
CA LEU A 138 -1.07 -12.24 -13.24
C LEU A 138 -0.61 -12.87 -11.92
N LYS A 139 0.69 -12.87 -11.63
CA LYS A 139 1.23 -13.37 -10.37
C LYS A 139 1.43 -12.21 -9.40
N PRO A 140 0.97 -12.31 -8.15
CA PRO A 140 1.34 -11.36 -7.13
C PRO A 140 2.73 -11.65 -6.56
N LEU A 141 3.25 -10.72 -5.77
CA LEU A 141 4.48 -10.85 -4.99
C LEU A 141 4.21 -10.51 -3.53
N ILE A 142 5.08 -10.96 -2.63
CA ILE A 142 5.18 -10.40 -1.28
C ILE A 142 6.60 -9.87 -1.10
N TYR A 143 6.69 -8.62 -0.64
CA TYR A 143 7.92 -7.93 -0.28
C TYR A 143 8.04 -7.87 1.24
N ASP A 144 9.15 -8.37 1.78
CA ASP A 144 9.48 -8.36 3.20
C ASP A 144 10.58 -7.31 3.48
N PRO A 145 10.23 -6.18 4.15
CA PRO A 145 11.17 -5.10 4.41
C PRO A 145 12.30 -5.47 5.40
N LYS A 146 12.13 -6.54 6.18
CA LYS A 146 13.10 -7.00 7.20
C LYS A 146 14.22 -7.85 6.59
N LYS A 147 14.00 -8.44 5.41
CA LYS A 147 15.00 -9.26 4.73
C LYS A 147 16.10 -8.44 4.06
N ALA A 148 17.24 -9.10 3.84
CA ALA A 148 18.34 -8.53 3.07
C ALA A 148 17.92 -8.28 1.62
N ARG A 149 18.54 -7.28 0.99
CA ARG A 149 18.37 -6.96 -0.43
C ARG A 149 18.58 -8.21 -1.28
N GLY A 150 17.68 -8.47 -2.23
CA GLY A 150 17.70 -9.67 -3.07
C GLY A 150 16.94 -10.87 -2.50
N GLU A 151 16.59 -10.86 -1.21
CA GLU A 151 15.75 -11.88 -0.56
C GLU A 151 14.37 -11.34 -0.13
N ARG A 152 14.13 -10.04 -0.31
CA ARG A 152 12.90 -9.36 0.12
C ARG A 152 11.68 -9.83 -0.63
N VAL A 153 11.82 -10.19 -1.91
CA VAL A 153 10.68 -10.47 -2.77
C VAL A 153 10.52 -11.97 -2.99
N ARG A 154 9.37 -12.51 -2.59
CA ARG A 154 8.97 -13.89 -2.94
C ARG A 154 7.99 -13.92 -4.10
N THR A 155 8.12 -14.93 -4.96
CA THR A 155 7.36 -15.08 -6.22
C THR A 155 6.60 -16.40 -6.30
N ASP A 156 6.61 -17.19 -5.23
CA ASP A 156 6.01 -18.52 -5.09
C ASP A 156 4.53 -18.43 -4.68
N LEU A 157 3.81 -17.46 -5.23
CA LEU A 157 2.39 -17.25 -4.99
C LEU A 157 1.54 -17.72 -6.19
N PRO A 158 0.33 -18.24 -5.96
CA PRO A 158 -0.57 -18.60 -7.06
C PRO A 158 -0.95 -17.35 -7.87
N GLY A 159 -0.97 -17.49 -9.19
CA GLY A 159 -1.43 -16.43 -10.09
C GLY A 159 -2.94 -16.48 -10.30
N SER A 160 -3.54 -15.34 -10.64
CA SER A 160 -4.92 -15.27 -11.10
C SER A 160 -5.02 -15.46 -12.62
N THR A 161 -6.18 -15.89 -13.10
CA THR A 161 -6.51 -15.87 -14.54
C THR A 161 -7.22 -14.59 -14.95
N ILE A 162 -7.49 -13.67 -14.01
CA ILE A 162 -8.23 -12.43 -14.21
C ILE A 162 -7.24 -11.25 -14.38
N PRO A 163 -7.20 -10.60 -15.56
CA PRO A 163 -6.39 -9.41 -15.77
C PRO A 163 -6.86 -8.20 -14.94
N ARG A 164 -6.07 -7.81 -13.94
CA ARG A 164 -6.28 -6.59 -13.15
C ARG A 164 -5.38 -5.48 -13.65
N MET A 165 -5.89 -4.69 -14.59
CA MET A 165 -5.14 -3.65 -15.32
C MET A 165 -5.55 -2.25 -14.80
N TYR A 166 -5.38 -1.19 -15.60
CA TYR A 166 -5.82 0.16 -15.24
C TYR A 166 -7.26 0.18 -14.69
N HIS A 167 -7.48 0.96 -13.62
CA HIS A 167 -8.71 0.95 -12.78
C HIS A 167 -8.98 -0.35 -12.00
N SER A 168 -7.98 -1.19 -11.73
CA SER A 168 -8.04 -2.15 -10.63
C SER A 168 -7.81 -1.48 -9.28
N VAL A 169 -8.22 -2.17 -8.22
CA VAL A 169 -7.97 -1.79 -6.83
C VAL A 169 -7.70 -3.04 -5.99
N ALA A 170 -7.00 -2.85 -4.87
CA ALA A 170 -6.89 -3.84 -3.81
C ALA A 170 -7.03 -3.19 -2.42
N SER A 171 -7.47 -3.93 -1.41
CA SER A 171 -7.58 -3.43 -0.03
C SER A 171 -7.47 -4.55 0.99
N LEU A 172 -6.77 -4.30 2.10
CA LEU A 172 -6.76 -5.16 3.27
C LEU A 172 -8.16 -5.21 3.90
N MET A 173 -8.57 -6.42 4.30
CA MET A 173 -9.83 -6.68 5.00
C MET A 173 -9.58 -6.98 6.49
N PRO A 174 -10.59 -6.79 7.37
CA PRO A 174 -10.48 -7.17 8.78
C PRO A 174 -10.18 -8.65 9.01
N SER A 175 -10.47 -9.53 8.04
CA SER A 175 -10.10 -10.95 8.13
C SER A 175 -8.58 -11.19 8.06
N GLY A 176 -7.80 -10.21 7.64
CA GLY A 176 -6.38 -10.35 7.27
C GLY A 176 -6.17 -10.71 5.80
N GLU A 177 -7.24 -10.89 5.02
CA GLU A 177 -7.16 -11.15 3.58
C GLU A 177 -7.17 -9.85 2.76
N VAL A 178 -6.88 -9.94 1.46
CA VAL A 178 -6.88 -8.80 0.55
C VAL A 178 -7.98 -8.95 -0.50
N LEU A 179 -8.92 -8.00 -0.52
CA LEU A 179 -9.92 -7.87 -1.57
C LEU A 179 -9.26 -7.32 -2.83
N VAL A 180 -9.51 -7.92 -3.99
CA VAL A 180 -9.03 -7.46 -5.29
C VAL A 180 -10.21 -7.30 -6.25
N ALA A 181 -10.36 -6.11 -6.85
CA ALA A 181 -11.53 -5.78 -7.66
C ALA A 181 -11.20 -4.84 -8.83
N GLY A 182 -12.17 -4.68 -9.73
CA GLY A 182 -12.06 -3.77 -10.87
C GLY A 182 -11.08 -4.24 -11.95
N SER A 183 -10.63 -3.29 -12.76
CA SER A 183 -10.00 -3.40 -14.09
C SER A 183 -10.97 -2.89 -15.15
N ASN A 184 -10.69 -1.68 -15.63
CA ASN A 184 -11.38 -1.08 -16.75
C ASN A 184 -10.38 -0.29 -17.61
N PRO A 185 -9.64 -0.96 -18.50
CA PRO A 185 -8.68 -0.30 -19.38
C PRO A 185 -9.30 0.68 -20.38
N ALA A 186 -10.62 0.65 -20.61
CA ALA A 186 -11.30 1.74 -21.32
C ALA A 186 -11.67 2.85 -20.32
N VAL A 187 -11.22 4.08 -20.59
CA VAL A 187 -11.49 5.21 -19.69
C VAL A 187 -12.89 5.78 -19.93
N LEU A 188 -13.45 5.62 -21.14
CA LEU A 188 -14.74 6.18 -21.51
C LEU A 188 -15.60 5.15 -22.27
N TYR A 189 -16.89 5.11 -21.92
CA TYR A 189 -17.88 4.27 -22.60
C TYR A 189 -18.31 4.89 -23.93
N ALA A 190 -18.30 4.07 -24.97
CA ALA A 190 -18.82 4.45 -26.29
C ALA A 190 -20.07 3.60 -26.59
N PRO A 191 -21.23 4.19 -26.93
CA PRO A 191 -22.43 3.44 -27.28
C PRO A 191 -22.17 2.46 -28.43
N PRO A 192 -22.86 1.31 -28.50
CA PRO A 192 -22.77 0.41 -29.64
C PRO A 192 -22.98 1.15 -30.97
N GLY A 193 -22.06 0.96 -31.92
CA GLY A 193 -22.11 1.61 -33.24
C GLY A 193 -21.44 2.98 -33.32
N SER A 194 -20.89 3.50 -32.20
CA SER A 194 -20.00 4.67 -32.25
C SER A 194 -18.62 4.29 -32.79
N THR A 195 -18.05 5.13 -33.65
CA THR A 195 -16.67 4.98 -34.13
C THR A 195 -15.70 5.49 -33.07
N PRO A 196 -14.72 4.68 -32.62
CA PRO A 196 -13.59 5.20 -31.86
C PRO A 196 -12.85 6.28 -32.68
N GLY A 197 -12.63 7.47 -32.11
CA GLY A 197 -11.79 8.52 -32.70
C GLY A 197 -12.47 9.60 -33.56
N GLY A 198 -13.64 10.09 -33.18
CA GLY A 198 -14.26 11.29 -33.79
C GLY A 198 -13.68 12.63 -33.29
N ARG A 199 -14.13 13.76 -33.86
CA ARG A 199 -13.71 15.15 -33.52
C ARG A 199 -13.70 15.49 -32.03
N ASN A 200 -14.44 14.75 -31.20
CA ASN A 200 -14.57 14.99 -29.77
C ASN A 200 -13.60 14.14 -28.91
N TYR A 201 -12.92 13.14 -29.48
CA TYR A 201 -12.09 12.20 -28.71
C TYR A 201 -10.79 11.85 -29.45
N PRO A 202 -9.62 12.27 -28.93
CA PRO A 202 -8.36 12.07 -29.63
C PRO A 202 -7.98 10.58 -29.67
N SER A 203 -7.65 10.10 -30.86
CA SER A 203 -6.88 8.86 -31.04
C SER A 203 -5.40 9.17 -30.87
N PHE A 204 -4.62 8.17 -30.46
CA PHE A 204 -3.19 8.31 -30.30
C PHE A 204 -2.49 7.00 -30.66
N PHE A 205 -1.26 7.10 -31.15
CA PHE A 205 -0.46 5.93 -31.47
C PHE A 205 0.37 5.52 -30.26
N ASN A 206 0.20 4.28 -29.80
CA ASN A 206 1.00 3.71 -28.72
C ASN A 206 1.19 2.19 -28.92
N ASN A 207 2.35 1.66 -28.56
CA ASN A 207 2.70 0.24 -28.69
C ASN A 207 2.41 -0.34 -30.10
N GLY A 208 2.72 0.42 -31.14
CA GLY A 208 2.54 -0.02 -32.54
C GLY A 208 1.09 -0.05 -33.03
N LYS A 209 0.12 0.43 -32.25
CA LYS A 209 -1.31 0.43 -32.58
C LYS A 209 -1.96 1.79 -32.35
N LEU A 210 -3.07 2.04 -33.04
CA LEU A 210 -3.94 3.17 -32.74
C LEU A 210 -4.78 2.83 -31.50
N SER A 211 -4.61 3.62 -30.46
CA SER A 211 -5.31 3.52 -29.19
C SER A 211 -6.27 4.70 -29.01
N PHE A 212 -7.27 4.49 -28.15
CA PHE A 212 -8.33 5.44 -27.90
C PHE A 212 -8.62 5.47 -26.39
N LEU A 213 -8.94 6.64 -25.83
CA LEU A 213 -9.45 6.72 -24.45
C LEU A 213 -10.87 6.16 -24.34
N GLN A 214 -11.63 6.17 -25.44
CA GLN A 214 -12.96 5.56 -25.54
C GLN A 214 -12.92 4.30 -26.38
N ALA A 215 -13.48 3.22 -25.85
CA ALA A 215 -13.71 2.01 -26.62
C ALA A 215 -15.05 1.40 -26.21
N GLN A 216 -15.79 0.88 -27.19
CA GLN A 216 -16.90 0.01 -26.90
C GLN A 216 -16.35 -1.24 -26.20
N GLN A 217 -16.70 -1.40 -24.93
CA GLN A 217 -16.32 -2.52 -24.10
C GLN A 217 -17.28 -3.68 -24.37
N ASN A 218 -16.85 -4.64 -25.19
CA ASN A 218 -17.59 -5.88 -25.44
C ASN A 218 -16.91 -7.03 -24.70
N LYS A 219 -17.63 -8.12 -24.45
CA LYS A 219 -17.04 -9.35 -23.85
C LYS A 219 -15.86 -9.91 -24.66
N THR A 220 -15.74 -9.54 -25.92
CA THR A 220 -14.67 -9.97 -26.84
C THR A 220 -13.47 -9.02 -26.88
N SER A 221 -13.52 -7.87 -26.19
CA SER A 221 -12.36 -6.99 -26.03
C SER A 221 -11.24 -7.73 -25.30
N SER A 222 -9.96 -7.45 -25.61
CA SER A 222 -8.83 -8.17 -25.02
C SER A 222 -8.79 -8.08 -23.48
N TYR A 223 -9.20 -6.94 -22.93
CA TYR A 223 -9.33 -6.70 -21.49
C TYR A 223 -10.67 -5.99 -21.24
N PRO A 224 -11.78 -6.75 -21.14
CA PRO A 224 -13.08 -6.16 -20.90
C PRO A 224 -13.16 -5.60 -19.47
N THR A 225 -14.16 -4.75 -19.19
CA THR A 225 -14.45 -4.30 -17.83
C THR A 225 -14.70 -5.51 -16.95
N GLU A 226 -13.92 -5.61 -15.87
CA GLU A 226 -13.97 -6.74 -14.95
C GLU A 226 -14.81 -6.40 -13.72
N TYR A 227 -15.92 -7.10 -13.56
CA TYR A 227 -16.86 -6.92 -12.46
C TYR A 227 -16.68 -7.94 -11.35
N ARG A 228 -15.95 -9.04 -11.59
CA ARG A 228 -15.68 -10.05 -10.58
C ARG A 228 -14.71 -9.51 -9.54
N VAL A 229 -14.82 -10.07 -8.35
CA VAL A 229 -13.97 -9.77 -7.20
C VAL A 229 -13.28 -11.05 -6.77
N GLU A 230 -12.04 -10.92 -6.32
CA GLU A 230 -11.25 -12.00 -5.75
C GLU A 230 -10.84 -11.66 -4.32
N MET A 231 -10.68 -12.69 -3.49
CA MET A 231 -10.04 -12.56 -2.19
C MET A 231 -8.70 -13.30 -2.26
N PHE A 232 -7.62 -12.60 -1.93
CA PHE A 232 -6.32 -13.22 -1.75
C PHE A 232 -6.12 -13.54 -0.27
N SER A 233 -5.89 -14.81 0.04
CA SER A 233 -5.53 -15.28 1.37
C SER A 233 -4.00 -15.40 1.45
N PRO A 234 -3.30 -14.50 2.19
CA PRO A 234 -1.84 -14.55 2.28
C PRO A 234 -1.34 -15.82 2.99
N PRO A 235 -0.03 -16.15 2.90
CA PRO A 235 0.51 -17.39 3.46
C PRO A 235 0.14 -17.64 4.93
N TYR A 236 0.07 -16.61 5.76
CA TYR A 236 -0.35 -16.74 7.17
C TYR A 236 -1.80 -17.23 7.37
N MET A 237 -2.61 -17.28 6.31
CA MET A 237 -3.98 -17.82 6.34
C MET A 237 -4.02 -19.35 6.17
N SER A 238 -2.89 -20.01 5.89
CA SER A 238 -2.85 -21.46 5.70
C SER A 238 -3.03 -22.26 7.00
N THR A 239 -3.02 -21.59 8.14
CA THR A 239 -3.28 -22.18 9.45
C THR A 239 -4.64 -21.74 9.97
N SER A 240 -5.37 -22.66 10.59
CA SER A 240 -6.57 -22.34 11.37
C SER A 240 -6.23 -21.80 12.76
N ASN A 241 -4.98 -21.96 13.20
CA ASN A 241 -4.50 -21.63 14.54
C ASN A 241 -3.99 -20.18 14.55
N ARG A 242 -4.91 -19.23 14.58
CA ARG A 242 -4.62 -17.78 14.56
C ARG A 242 -4.93 -17.15 15.91
N PRO A 243 -4.16 -16.15 16.39
CA PRO A 243 -4.50 -15.43 17.61
C PRO A 243 -5.91 -14.85 17.57
N ASN A 244 -6.56 -14.72 18.72
CA ASN A 244 -7.88 -14.11 18.81
C ASN A 244 -7.90 -13.04 19.90
N ILE A 245 -8.16 -11.78 19.54
CA ILE A 245 -8.33 -10.71 20.52
C ILE A 245 -9.69 -10.90 21.19
N THR A 246 -9.70 -11.16 22.50
CA THR A 246 -10.92 -11.42 23.27
C THR A 246 -11.34 -10.25 24.15
N ALA A 247 -10.40 -9.37 24.52
CA ALA A 247 -10.69 -8.12 25.20
C ALA A 247 -9.72 -7.01 24.80
N MET A 248 -10.25 -5.80 24.64
CA MET A 248 -9.49 -4.56 24.43
C MET A 248 -10.42 -3.36 24.74
N PRO A 249 -9.92 -2.12 24.87
CA PRO A 249 -10.77 -0.95 25.05
C PRO A 249 -11.81 -0.84 23.93
N GLN A 250 -13.10 -0.82 24.30
CA GLN A 250 -14.19 -0.88 23.31
C GLN A 250 -14.45 0.44 22.59
N SER A 251 -14.07 1.57 23.18
CA SER A 251 -14.38 2.90 22.64
C SER A 251 -13.22 3.53 21.88
N SER A 252 -12.02 3.51 22.47
CA SER A 252 -10.84 4.18 21.91
C SER A 252 -9.57 3.85 22.67
N ILE A 253 -8.44 4.12 22.03
CA ILE A 253 -7.12 4.25 22.65
C ILE A 253 -6.64 5.69 22.49
N ALA A 254 -5.79 6.13 23.41
CA ALA A 254 -5.22 7.48 23.42
C ALA A 254 -3.73 7.46 23.07
N TYR A 255 -3.23 8.59 22.58
CA TYR A 255 -1.79 8.75 22.31
C TYR A 255 -0.97 8.61 23.59
N ASN A 256 0.19 7.96 23.48
CA ASN A 256 1.18 7.81 24.55
C ASN A 256 0.59 7.35 25.90
N THR A 257 -0.48 6.56 25.84
CA THR A 257 -1.22 6.08 27.00
C THR A 257 -1.29 4.57 26.93
N SER A 258 -1.02 3.91 28.06
CA SER A 258 -1.08 2.45 28.14
C SER A 258 -2.50 1.94 28.11
N PHE A 259 -2.69 0.78 27.49
CA PHE A 259 -3.93 0.04 27.49
C PHE A 259 -3.65 -1.46 27.41
N ASP A 260 -4.61 -2.25 27.91
CA ASP A 260 -4.48 -3.70 27.97
C ASP A 260 -5.28 -4.38 26.87
N ILE A 261 -4.73 -5.48 26.36
CA ILE A 261 -5.37 -6.39 25.43
C ILE A 261 -5.27 -7.81 25.99
N THR A 262 -6.37 -8.55 25.91
CA THR A 262 -6.39 -9.99 26.12
C THR A 262 -6.45 -10.66 24.76
N VAL A 263 -5.52 -11.57 24.53
CA VAL A 263 -5.46 -12.39 23.33
C VAL A 263 -5.59 -13.83 23.77
N ASP A 264 -6.66 -14.52 23.38
CA ASP A 264 -6.74 -15.96 23.59
C ASP A 264 -5.74 -16.63 22.62
N PRO A 265 -4.69 -17.29 23.15
CA PRO A 265 -3.66 -17.84 22.29
C PRO A 265 -4.18 -19.10 21.60
N ALA A 266 -4.09 -19.07 20.29
CA ALA A 266 -3.86 -20.27 19.50
C ALA A 266 -2.43 -20.84 19.72
N LEU A 267 -1.50 -20.04 20.24
CA LEU A 267 -0.07 -20.19 19.99
C LEU A 267 0.81 -20.14 21.26
N ASP A 268 2.10 -20.42 21.08
CA ASP A 268 3.14 -20.61 22.09
C ASP A 268 3.36 -19.37 22.99
N CYS A 269 3.24 -19.55 24.31
CA CYS A 269 3.46 -18.48 25.29
C CYS A 269 4.90 -17.94 25.33
N ASP A 270 5.88 -18.68 24.78
CA ASP A 270 7.29 -18.28 24.77
C ASP A 270 7.61 -17.30 23.63
N VAL A 271 6.69 -17.12 22.67
CA VAL A 271 6.87 -16.18 21.56
C VAL A 271 6.12 -14.87 21.85
N PRO A 272 6.78 -13.71 21.81
CA PRO A 272 6.11 -12.43 22.07
C PRO A 272 5.14 -12.07 20.93
N PHE A 273 4.00 -11.49 21.31
CA PHE A 273 3.10 -10.85 20.36
C PHE A 273 3.67 -9.54 19.82
N GLN A 274 3.19 -9.14 18.65
CA GLN A 274 3.26 -7.79 18.10
C GLN A 274 1.83 -7.25 17.96
N LEU A 275 1.67 -5.93 18.05
CA LEU A 275 0.39 -5.26 17.85
C LEU A 275 0.50 -4.28 16.68
N GLN A 276 -0.28 -4.51 15.63
CA GLN A 276 -0.21 -3.74 14.40
C GLN A 276 -1.48 -2.92 14.24
N LEU A 277 -1.35 -1.60 14.28
CA LEU A 277 -2.42 -0.64 14.01
C LEU A 277 -2.35 -0.23 12.53
N ILE A 278 -3.39 -0.56 11.77
CA ILE A 278 -3.39 -0.43 10.31
C ILE A 278 -4.57 0.40 9.84
N TYR A 279 -4.27 1.36 8.96
CA TYR A 279 -5.24 2.00 8.10
C TYR A 279 -5.11 1.42 6.70
N ALA A 280 -6.17 0.78 6.18
CA ALA A 280 -6.18 0.26 4.81
C ALA A 280 -6.15 1.39 3.75
N GLY A 281 -6.64 2.58 4.13
CA GLY A 281 -6.71 3.73 3.23
C GLY A 281 -7.75 3.56 2.13
N PHE A 282 -7.55 4.28 1.03
CA PHE A 282 -8.36 4.19 -0.19
C PHE A 282 -7.45 3.96 -1.38
N SER A 283 -7.88 3.13 -2.33
CA SER A 283 -7.12 2.77 -3.53
C SER A 283 -7.85 3.24 -4.78
N THR A 284 -7.13 3.90 -5.68
CA THR A 284 -7.57 4.12 -7.06
C THR A 284 -6.39 4.42 -7.96
N HIS A 285 -6.46 4.00 -9.23
CA HIS A 285 -5.44 4.34 -10.23
C HIS A 285 -4.00 3.92 -9.86
N GLY A 286 -3.83 2.81 -9.11
CA GLY A 286 -2.53 2.36 -8.62
C GLY A 286 -1.94 3.25 -7.51
N VAL A 287 -2.74 4.14 -6.93
CA VAL A 287 -2.37 5.03 -5.84
C VAL A 287 -3.16 4.65 -4.59
N HIS A 288 -2.42 4.41 -3.50
CA HIS A 288 -2.97 4.17 -2.18
C HIS A 288 -2.84 5.42 -1.31
N MET A 289 -3.97 6.05 -1.01
CA MET A 289 -4.02 7.23 -0.16
C MET A 289 -4.29 6.83 1.28
N GLY A 290 -3.44 7.32 2.19
CA GLY A 290 -3.62 7.18 3.63
C GLY A 290 -3.09 5.87 4.22
N GLN A 291 -2.96 4.79 3.44
CA GLN A 291 -2.51 3.49 3.94
C GLN A 291 -1.26 3.62 4.83
N ARG A 292 -1.35 3.08 6.05
CA ARG A 292 -0.30 3.21 7.06
C ARG A 292 -0.38 2.06 8.06
N MET A 293 0.78 1.59 8.51
CA MET A 293 0.94 0.59 9.55
C MET A 293 1.87 1.12 10.63
N VAL A 294 1.45 0.98 11.88
CA VAL A 294 2.24 1.31 13.06
C VAL A 294 2.24 0.11 14.00
N GLU A 295 3.43 -0.40 14.32
CA GLU A 295 3.59 -1.37 15.38
C GLU A 295 3.61 -0.65 16.73
N LEU A 296 2.69 -1.02 17.62
CA LEU A 296 2.59 -0.39 18.94
C LEU A 296 3.70 -0.91 19.86
N GLU A 297 4.22 -0.04 20.71
CA GLU A 297 5.17 -0.42 21.75
C GLU A 297 4.45 -1.26 22.82
N ILE A 298 4.93 -2.48 23.04
CA ILE A 298 4.45 -3.37 24.08
C ILE A 298 5.34 -3.23 25.31
N THR A 299 4.77 -2.83 26.44
CA THR A 299 5.49 -2.67 27.72
C THR A 299 5.42 -3.93 28.58
N GLN A 300 4.39 -4.75 28.39
CA GLN A 300 4.27 -6.06 29.02
C GLN A 300 3.68 -7.07 28.03
N ASN A 301 4.40 -8.18 27.81
CA ASN A 301 4.01 -9.23 26.88
C ASN A 301 3.88 -10.54 27.66
N ALA A 302 2.78 -10.70 28.38
CA ALA A 302 2.47 -11.92 29.12
C ALA A 302 1.56 -12.82 28.29
N CYS A 303 1.58 -14.12 28.56
CA CYS A 303 0.73 -15.06 27.83
C CYS A 303 -0.74 -14.71 28.05
N GLY A 304 -1.41 -14.35 26.96
CA GLY A 304 -2.80 -13.93 26.93
C GLY A 304 -3.11 -12.54 27.49
N SER A 305 -2.10 -11.78 27.93
CA SER A 305 -2.27 -10.41 28.44
C SER A 305 -1.13 -9.51 27.99
N ILE A 306 -1.46 -8.52 27.16
CA ILE A 306 -0.53 -7.59 26.56
C ILE A 306 -0.87 -6.18 27.05
N THR A 307 0.10 -5.47 27.60
CA THR A 307 0.00 -4.02 27.85
C THR A 307 0.82 -3.30 26.81
N ALA A 308 0.20 -2.36 26.11
CA ALA A 308 0.83 -1.58 25.05
C ALA A 308 0.49 -0.10 25.17
N ASN A 309 1.32 0.74 24.56
CA ASN A 309 1.06 2.17 24.45
C ASN A 309 0.39 2.48 23.12
N GLY A 310 -0.60 3.38 23.13
CA GLY A 310 -1.07 3.98 21.87
C GLY A 310 0.07 4.72 21.16
N PRO A 311 -0.08 5.05 19.86
CA PRO A 311 0.95 5.78 19.12
C PRO A 311 1.43 7.01 19.88
N ARG A 312 2.70 7.39 19.71
CA ARG A 312 3.29 8.49 20.48
C ARG A 312 2.53 9.81 20.30
N ASP A 313 2.20 10.15 19.05
CA ASP A 313 1.54 11.40 18.70
C ASP A 313 0.91 11.33 17.28
N PRO A 314 0.07 12.31 16.90
CA PRO A 314 -0.60 12.37 15.58
C PRO A 314 0.32 12.40 14.35
N SER A 315 1.60 12.73 14.49
CA SER A 315 2.55 12.71 13.37
C SER A 315 2.86 11.30 12.90
N ILE A 316 2.88 10.32 13.82
CA ILE A 316 3.13 8.91 13.52
C ILE A 316 1.87 8.25 12.97
N MET A 317 0.75 8.40 13.67
CA MET A 317 -0.56 7.91 13.24
C MET A 317 -1.59 9.01 13.47
N PRO A 318 -2.28 9.53 12.45
CA PRO A 318 -3.30 10.56 12.65
C PRO A 318 -4.47 10.04 13.51
N PRO A 319 -5.35 10.91 14.01
CA PRO A 319 -6.59 10.48 14.63
C PRO A 319 -7.50 9.80 13.60
N GLY A 320 -8.21 8.75 14.00
CA GLY A 320 -9.04 8.00 13.06
C GLY A 320 -9.54 6.68 13.61
N VAL A 321 -10.04 5.84 12.70
CA VAL A 321 -10.50 4.49 12.99
C VAL A 321 -9.63 3.51 12.21
N TYR A 322 -9.09 2.53 12.93
CA TYR A 322 -8.04 1.65 12.46
C TYR A 322 -8.38 0.20 12.79
N LEU A 323 -7.75 -0.73 12.07
CA LEU A 323 -7.73 -2.13 12.44
C LEU A 323 -6.55 -2.39 13.36
N LEU A 324 -6.80 -3.04 14.48
CA LEU A 324 -5.78 -3.54 15.39
C LEU A 324 -5.66 -5.06 15.21
N PHE A 325 -4.46 -5.52 14.93
CA PHE A 325 -4.13 -6.93 14.81
C PHE A 325 -3.14 -7.34 15.91
N ALA A 326 -3.38 -8.49 16.54
CA ALA A 326 -2.38 -9.19 17.32
C ALA A 326 -1.68 -10.19 16.40
N VAL A 327 -0.35 -10.20 16.40
CA VAL A 327 0.47 -10.99 15.48
C VAL A 327 1.49 -11.78 16.27
N GLN A 328 1.62 -13.07 15.97
CA GLN A 328 2.61 -13.93 16.60
C GLN A 328 3.18 -14.88 15.55
N GLU A 329 4.50 -14.97 15.45
CA GLU A 329 5.19 -15.72 14.39
C GLU A 329 4.72 -15.36 12.95
N GLY A 330 4.34 -14.11 12.73
CA GLY A 330 3.79 -13.66 11.44
C GLY A 330 2.36 -14.12 11.16
N ILE A 331 1.68 -14.76 12.13
CA ILE A 331 0.28 -15.17 12.03
C ILE A 331 -0.59 -14.10 12.71
N PRO A 332 -1.42 -13.35 11.96
CA PRO A 332 -2.26 -12.32 12.53
C PRO A 332 -3.62 -12.84 13.00
N SER A 333 -4.18 -12.19 14.02
CA SER A 333 -5.57 -12.31 14.41
C SER A 333 -6.53 -11.82 13.33
N LYS A 334 -7.83 -11.94 13.56
CA LYS A 334 -8.79 -11.02 12.93
C LYS A 334 -8.51 -9.60 13.46
N GLY A 335 -8.64 -8.61 12.59
CA GLY A 335 -8.50 -7.20 12.95
C GLY A 335 -9.74 -6.69 13.67
N GLU A 336 -9.53 -6.04 14.81
CA GLU A 336 -10.57 -5.38 15.58
C GLU A 336 -10.54 -3.86 15.33
N TRP A 337 -11.71 -3.24 15.21
CA TRP A 337 -11.79 -1.81 14.95
C TRP A 337 -11.54 -1.03 16.24
N VAL A 338 -10.62 -0.08 16.18
CA VAL A 338 -10.30 0.81 17.29
C VAL A 338 -10.24 2.26 16.81
N LYS A 339 -10.78 3.16 17.62
CA LYS A 339 -10.65 4.60 17.41
C LYS A 339 -9.40 5.12 18.14
N LEU A 340 -8.59 5.91 17.44
CA LEU A 340 -7.50 6.68 18.05
C LEU A 340 -8.01 8.12 18.24
N ASP A 341 -8.26 8.49 19.49
CA ASP A 341 -8.91 9.77 19.81
C ASP A 341 -7.96 10.96 19.65
N PRO A 342 -8.43 12.09 19.09
CA PRO A 342 -7.64 13.32 18.97
C PRO A 342 -7.47 14.08 20.29
N LEU A 343 -8.13 13.67 21.38
CA LEU A 343 -8.25 14.41 22.63
C LEU A 343 -7.89 13.50 23.83
N ILE A 344 -6.86 13.87 24.58
CA ILE A 344 -6.87 13.67 26.03
C ILE A 344 -7.65 14.87 26.56
N ASP A 345 -8.76 14.66 27.24
CA ASP A 345 -9.37 15.69 28.08
C ASP A 345 -8.33 16.17 29.09
N LEU A 346 -7.70 17.32 28.81
CA LEU A 346 -7.11 18.14 29.85
C LEU A 346 -8.23 18.96 30.50
N VAL A 347 -9.14 18.27 31.18
CA VAL A 347 -9.94 18.87 32.25
C VAL A 347 -9.87 17.93 33.44
N SER A 348 -8.85 18.13 34.26
CA SER A 348 -9.05 17.99 35.69
C SER A 348 -10.12 19.00 36.08
N GLU A 349 -11.24 18.56 36.61
CA GLU A 349 -11.88 19.28 37.71
C GLU A 349 -12.84 18.32 38.43
N SER A 350 -12.38 17.90 39.60
CA SER A 350 -13.24 17.63 40.74
C SER A 350 -14.29 18.72 40.89
N LEU A 351 -15.56 18.34 40.96
CA LEU A 351 -16.57 18.94 41.84
C LEU A 351 -17.52 17.84 42.32
#